data_AF-A0A067PXA6-F1
#
_entry.id   AF-A0A067PXA6-F1
#
_cell.length_a   1.000
_cell.length_b   1.000
_cell.length_c   1.000
_cell.angle_alpha   90.00
_cell.angle_beta   90.00
_cell.angle_gamma   90.00
#
_symmetry.space_group_name_H-M   'P 1'
#
loop_
_entity.id
_entity.type
_entity.pdbx_description
1 polymer ?
#
loop_
_entity_poly.entity_id
_entity_poly.type
_entity_poly.pdbx_seq_one_letter_code
_entity_poly.pdbx_strand_id
1 'polypeptide(L)'
;MLEEELRIVTRWTTTTPEFQNGLKVLHEWKYRRAIDNLEHLIVQRMFKLTKLGMSGLGYKLREKIGKALKACSEAIQKALDEYNRCAQLLDPPSQPLTWATVVEAVSLADFNLFQQSRQDIQHQDWAHPVHREAMNLYFSIKHACEELVHLNVEIRHLISFMVDEHIDYHGAIALYMICNLSLAHTLQTQWIYRQCINNVIVSRLLQTSELSGFTGLLQHGI
;
A
#
# COMPACT_ATOMS: atom_id res chain seq x y z
N MET A 1 -47.17 0.58 30.69
CA MET A 1 -45.73 0.24 30.50
C MET A 1 -45.42 0.14 29.01
N LEU A 2 -44.16 0.26 28.56
CA LEU A 2 -43.77 0.16 27.13
C LEU A 2 -44.34 -1.08 26.41
N GLU A 3 -44.55 -2.18 27.14
CA GLU A 3 -45.11 -3.43 26.63
C GLU A 3 -46.62 -3.34 26.30
N GLU A 4 -47.39 -2.53 27.03
CA GLU A 4 -48.82 -2.25 26.76
C GLU A 4 -48.98 -1.28 25.58
N GLU A 5 -48.10 -0.29 25.45
CA GLU A 5 -48.10 0.65 24.32
C GLU A 5 -47.78 -0.05 22.99
N LEU A 6 -46.92 -1.08 23.02
CA LEU A 6 -46.53 -1.87 21.85
C LEU A 6 -47.45 -3.08 21.57
N ARG A 7 -48.50 -3.29 22.38
CA ARG A 7 -49.46 -4.40 22.25
C ARG A 7 -48.81 -5.79 22.15
N ILE A 8 -47.72 -6.02 22.89
CA ILE A 8 -47.02 -7.31 22.87
C ILE A 8 -47.79 -8.30 23.76
N VAL A 9 -48.57 -9.19 23.13
CA VAL A 9 -49.47 -10.13 23.85
C VAL A 9 -48.71 -11.32 24.44
N THR A 10 -47.63 -11.76 23.79
CA THR A 10 -46.82 -12.91 24.21
C THR A 10 -45.34 -12.51 24.27
N ARG A 11 -44.77 -12.59 25.47
CA ARG A 11 -43.34 -12.35 25.69
C ARG A 11 -42.55 -13.52 25.13
N TRP A 12 -41.53 -13.23 24.31
CA TRP A 12 -40.63 -14.26 23.81
C TRP A 12 -39.87 -14.91 24.97
N THR A 13 -39.94 -16.23 25.03
CA THR A 13 -39.18 -17.07 25.95
C THR A 13 -38.07 -17.80 25.21
N THR A 14 -37.13 -18.39 25.94
CA THR A 14 -35.98 -19.10 25.35
C THR A 14 -36.37 -20.28 24.45
N THR A 15 -37.60 -20.78 24.54
CA THR A 15 -38.13 -21.87 23.69
C THR A 15 -38.95 -21.38 22.51
N THR A 16 -39.25 -20.09 22.44
CA THR A 16 -40.05 -19.46 21.37
C THR A 16 -39.24 -19.44 20.06
N PRO A 17 -39.81 -19.84 18.91
CA PRO A 17 -39.07 -19.90 17.65
C PRO A 17 -38.54 -18.52 17.21
N GLU A 18 -39.28 -17.44 17.50
CA GLU A 18 -38.85 -16.07 17.25
C GLU A 18 -37.59 -15.70 18.05
N PHE A 19 -37.50 -16.14 19.31
CA PHE A 19 -36.32 -15.94 20.15
C PHE A 19 -35.11 -16.69 19.58
N GLN A 20 -35.31 -17.94 19.18
CA GLN A 20 -34.25 -18.77 18.59
C GLN A 20 -33.75 -18.20 17.25
N ASN A 21 -34.65 -17.74 16.39
CA ASN A 21 -34.29 -17.06 15.14
C ASN A 21 -33.52 -15.76 15.41
N GLY A 22 -33.96 -14.95 16.37
CA GLY A 22 -33.24 -13.75 16.78
C GLY A 22 -31.85 -14.05 17.33
N LEU A 23 -31.71 -15.15 18.07
CA LEU A 23 -30.42 -15.63 18.58
C LEU A 23 -29.47 -16.01 17.43
N LYS A 24 -29.96 -16.74 16.41
CA LYS A 24 -29.19 -17.09 15.20
C LYS A 24 -28.68 -15.84 14.48
N VAL A 25 -29.57 -14.88 14.21
CA VAL A 25 -29.19 -13.60 13.58
C VAL A 25 -28.14 -12.85 14.39
N LEU A 26 -28.26 -12.86 15.73
CA LEU A 26 -27.29 -12.22 16.61
C LEU A 26 -25.93 -12.92 16.58
N HIS A 27 -25.89 -14.25 16.53
CA HIS A 27 -24.66 -15.02 16.37
C HIS A 27 -23.99 -14.74 15.03
N GLU A 28 -24.74 -14.72 13.93
CA GLU A 28 -24.22 -14.33 12.61
C GLU A 28 -23.65 -12.91 12.61
N TRP A 29 -24.35 -11.95 13.21
CA TRP A 29 -23.88 -10.57 13.28
C TRP A 29 -22.58 -10.44 14.10
N LYS A 30 -22.51 -11.11 15.26
CA LYS A 30 -21.29 -11.13 16.09
C LYS A 30 -20.13 -11.77 15.33
N TYR A 31 -20.38 -12.86 14.62
CA TYR A 31 -19.39 -13.53 13.78
C TYR A 31 -18.86 -12.61 12.68
N ARG A 32 -19.75 -11.97 11.90
CA ARG A 32 -19.34 -10.99 10.87
C ARG A 32 -18.52 -9.84 11.45
N ARG A 33 -18.92 -9.31 12.61
CA ARG A 33 -18.14 -8.26 13.28
C ARG A 33 -16.77 -8.74 13.76
N ALA A 34 -16.66 -9.98 14.22
CA ALA A 34 -15.39 -10.58 14.61
C ALA A 34 -14.45 -10.76 13.41
N ILE A 35 -15.01 -11.16 12.25
CA ILE A 35 -14.32 -11.19 10.96
C ILE A 35 -13.79 -9.80 10.59
N ASP A 36 -14.66 -8.80 10.51
CA ASP A 36 -14.30 -7.44 10.06
C ASP A 36 -13.17 -6.86 10.95
N ASN A 37 -13.24 -7.11 12.26
CA ASN A 37 -12.22 -6.67 13.21
C ASN A 37 -10.88 -7.41 13.02
N LEU A 38 -10.92 -8.73 12.81
CA LEU A 38 -9.72 -9.52 12.55
C LEU A 38 -9.02 -9.06 11.27
N GLU A 39 -9.80 -8.87 10.19
CA GLU A 39 -9.31 -8.35 8.91
C GLU A 39 -8.65 -6.99 9.07
N HIS A 40 -9.37 -6.06 9.70
CA HIS A 40 -8.87 -4.70 9.92
C HIS A 40 -7.51 -4.69 10.62
N LEU A 41 -7.36 -5.48 11.69
CA LEU A 41 -6.10 -5.56 12.46
C LEU A 41 -4.96 -6.16 11.64
N ILE A 42 -5.27 -7.09 10.75
CA ILE A 42 -4.27 -7.73 9.90
C ILE A 42 -3.81 -6.78 8.80
N VAL A 43 -4.74 -6.11 8.12
CA VAL A 43 -4.42 -5.06 7.14
C VAL A 43 -3.59 -3.95 7.80
N GLN A 44 -3.96 -3.51 9.01
CA GLN A 44 -3.15 -2.57 9.79
C GLN A 44 -1.72 -3.09 10.04
N ARG A 45 -1.56 -4.38 10.38
CA ARG A 45 -0.25 -4.99 10.59
C ARG A 45 0.58 -5.00 9.30
N MET A 46 -0.02 -5.33 8.16
CA MET A 46 0.64 -5.30 6.85
C MET A 46 1.19 -3.91 6.55
N PHE A 47 0.37 -2.86 6.66
CA PHE A 47 0.84 -1.48 6.45
C PHE A 47 1.98 -1.08 7.39
N LYS A 48 1.93 -1.52 8.65
CA LYS A 48 3.02 -1.27 9.62
C LYS A 48 4.31 -1.99 9.21
N LEU A 49 4.23 -3.22 8.71
CA LEU A 49 5.39 -3.97 8.21
C LEU A 49 5.99 -3.32 6.96
N THR A 50 5.17 -2.93 5.99
CA THR A 50 5.61 -2.19 4.80
C THR A 50 6.32 -0.91 5.19
N LYS A 51 5.74 -0.16 6.14
CA LYS A 51 6.36 1.07 6.65
C LYS A 51 7.71 0.80 7.28
N LEU A 52 7.87 -0.27 8.06
CA LEU A 52 9.15 -0.62 8.68
C LEU A 52 10.26 -0.90 7.64
N GLY A 53 9.88 -1.46 6.48
CA GLY A 53 10.80 -1.74 5.37
C GLY A 53 11.26 -0.50 4.57
N MET A 54 10.67 0.67 4.79
CA MET A 54 11.05 1.90 4.08
C MET A 54 12.41 2.42 4.53
N SER A 55 13.25 2.80 3.57
CA SER A 55 14.51 3.53 3.81
C SER A 55 14.23 4.95 4.31
N GLY A 56 15.18 5.56 5.03
CA GLY A 56 15.04 6.94 5.54
C GLY A 56 14.27 7.10 6.86
N LEU A 57 13.82 6.01 7.50
CA LEU A 57 13.19 6.09 8.82
C LEU A 57 14.22 6.30 9.94
N GLY A 58 14.07 7.39 10.70
CA GLY A 58 14.86 7.63 11.90
C GLY A 58 14.62 6.58 13.01
N TYR A 59 15.62 6.37 13.86
CA TYR A 59 15.60 5.35 14.93
C TYR A 59 14.35 5.40 15.82
N LYS A 60 13.98 6.60 16.31
CA LYS A 60 12.80 6.80 17.17
C LYS A 60 11.49 6.40 16.48
N LEU A 61 11.40 6.57 15.16
CA LEU A 61 10.21 6.19 14.39
C LEU A 61 10.14 4.66 14.20
N ARG A 62 11.28 4.01 13.94
CA ARG A 62 11.36 2.54 13.91
C ARG A 62 10.96 1.91 15.23
N GLU A 63 11.40 2.47 16.36
CA GLU A 63 11.03 1.99 17.68
C GLU A 63 9.51 2.07 17.92
N LYS A 64 8.87 3.19 17.53
CA LYS A 64 7.41 3.35 17.59
C LYS A 64 6.68 2.33 16.71
N ILE A 65 7.18 2.08 15.50
CA ILE A 65 6.62 1.07 14.60
C ILE A 65 6.74 -0.33 15.23
N GLY A 66 7.89 -0.67 15.82
CA GLY A 66 8.09 -1.93 16.52
C GLY A 66 7.12 -2.14 17.68
N LYS A 67 6.92 -1.12 18.53
CA LYS A 67 5.90 -1.14 19.60
C LYS A 67 4.49 -1.31 19.04
N ALA A 68 4.16 -0.60 17.96
CA ALA A 68 2.86 -0.70 17.30
C ALA A 68 2.61 -2.06 16.63
N LEU A 69 3.67 -2.73 16.16
CA LEU A 69 3.61 -4.10 15.62
C LEU A 69 3.34 -5.13 16.72
N LYS A 70 4.03 -5.01 17.86
CA LYS A 70 3.77 -5.87 19.04
C LYS A 70 2.32 -5.74 19.51
N ALA A 71 1.85 -4.52 19.71
CA ALA A 71 0.46 -4.25 20.09
C ALA A 71 -0.55 -4.79 19.05
N CYS A 72 -0.23 -4.67 17.75
CA CYS A 72 -1.04 -5.27 16.69
C CYS A 72 -1.11 -6.79 16.82
N SER A 73 0.02 -7.45 17.08
CA SER A 73 0.08 -8.91 17.20
C SER A 73 -0.79 -9.41 18.36
N GLU A 74 -0.72 -8.74 19.50
CA GLU A 74 -1.57 -9.06 20.67
C GLU A 74 -3.06 -8.81 20.37
N ALA A 75 -3.38 -7.75 19.64
CA ALA A 75 -4.75 -7.46 19.23
C ALA A 75 -5.30 -8.51 18.25
N ILE A 76 -4.49 -8.95 17.28
CA ILE A 76 -4.87 -9.99 16.31
C ILE A 76 -5.13 -11.32 17.04
N GLN A 77 -4.30 -11.70 18.01
CA GLN A 77 -4.54 -12.91 18.81
C GLN A 77 -5.90 -12.86 19.53
N LYS A 78 -6.22 -11.74 20.19
CA LYS A 78 -7.53 -11.57 20.84
C LYS A 78 -8.69 -11.58 19.84
N ALA A 79 -8.53 -10.94 18.68
CA ALA A 79 -9.54 -10.96 17.64
C ALA A 79 -9.74 -12.35 17.03
N LEU A 80 -8.67 -13.14 16.92
CA LEU A 80 -8.70 -14.53 16.47
C LEU A 80 -9.46 -15.42 17.47
N ASP A 81 -9.22 -15.25 18.77
CA ASP A 81 -9.94 -15.96 19.81
C ASP A 81 -11.44 -15.64 19.77
N GLU A 82 -11.80 -14.36 19.61
CA GLU A 82 -13.18 -13.91 19.50
C GLU A 82 -13.87 -14.43 18.21
N TYR A 83 -13.13 -14.46 17.09
CA TYR A 83 -13.58 -15.09 15.85
C TYR A 83 -13.87 -16.57 16.09
N ASN A 84 -12.93 -17.33 16.65
CA ASN A 84 -13.08 -18.77 16.90
C ASN A 84 -14.25 -19.06 17.85
N ARG A 85 -14.44 -18.21 18.86
CA ARG A 85 -15.59 -18.28 19.78
C ARG A 85 -16.92 -18.06 19.06
N CYS A 86 -17.00 -17.08 18.16
CA CYS A 86 -18.21 -16.81 17.39
C CYS A 86 -18.47 -17.88 16.32
N ALA A 87 -17.42 -18.39 15.68
CA ALA A 87 -17.48 -19.45 14.66
C ALA A 87 -18.14 -20.73 15.18
N GLN A 88 -17.86 -21.08 16.44
CA GLN A 88 -18.47 -22.25 17.12
C GLN A 88 -19.96 -22.09 17.44
N LEU A 89 -20.47 -20.85 17.50
CA LEU A 89 -21.87 -20.55 17.82
C LEU A 89 -22.77 -20.54 16.57
N LEU A 90 -22.20 -20.72 15.38
CA LEU A 90 -22.94 -20.80 14.13
C LEU A 90 -23.51 -22.22 13.91
N ASP A 91 -24.54 -22.28 13.07
CA ASP A 91 -25.22 -23.51 12.67
C ASP A 91 -25.29 -23.56 11.13
N PRO A 92 -24.38 -24.28 10.44
CA PRO A 92 -23.28 -25.10 10.99
C PRO A 92 -22.09 -24.28 11.52
N PRO A 93 -21.27 -24.84 12.42
CA PRO A 93 -20.09 -24.16 12.94
C PRO A 93 -19.06 -23.92 11.82
N SER A 94 -18.48 -22.72 11.78
CA SER A 94 -17.43 -22.38 10.82
C SER A 94 -16.08 -22.96 11.24
N GLN A 95 -15.20 -23.20 10.27
CA GLN A 95 -13.85 -23.71 10.52
C GLN A 95 -13.04 -22.70 11.37
N PRO A 96 -12.38 -23.15 12.46
CA PRO A 96 -11.54 -22.29 13.28
C PRO A 96 -10.25 -21.92 12.53
N LEU A 97 -9.75 -20.72 12.83
CA LEU A 97 -8.50 -20.20 12.26
C LEU A 97 -7.36 -20.33 13.29
N THR A 98 -6.18 -20.68 12.80
CA THR A 98 -4.96 -20.81 13.60
C THR A 98 -4.08 -19.57 13.40
N TRP A 99 -3.24 -19.24 14.39
CA TRP A 99 -2.28 -18.15 14.23
C TRP A 99 -1.35 -18.34 13.02
N ALA A 100 -0.96 -19.57 12.71
CA ALA A 100 -0.13 -19.91 11.56
C ALA A 100 -0.79 -19.49 10.23
N THR A 101 -2.08 -19.81 10.05
CA THR A 101 -2.81 -19.44 8.83
C THR A 101 -2.99 -17.93 8.70
N VAL A 102 -3.14 -17.22 9.82
CA VAL A 102 -3.17 -15.75 9.84
C VAL A 102 -1.82 -15.15 9.41
N VAL A 103 -0.70 -15.70 9.90
CA VAL A 103 0.64 -15.22 9.54
C VAL A 103 0.97 -15.51 8.07
N GLU A 104 0.60 -16.68 7.59
CA GLU A 104 0.77 -17.07 6.19
C GLU A 104 -0.04 -16.15 5.25
N ALA A 105 -1.30 -15.87 5.58
CA ALA A 105 -2.15 -14.92 4.85
C ALA A 105 -1.57 -13.49 4.84
N VAL A 106 -0.98 -13.03 5.96
CA VAL A 106 -0.26 -11.75 6.02
C VAL A 106 0.97 -11.76 5.10
N SER A 107 1.71 -12.87 5.06
CA SER A 107 2.96 -12.99 4.32
C SER A 107 2.75 -13.00 2.81
N LEU A 108 1.71 -13.68 2.34
CA LEU A 108 1.38 -13.77 0.92
C LEU A 108 0.70 -12.50 0.39
N ALA A 109 0.36 -11.54 1.28
CA ALA A 109 -0.64 -10.50 1.00
C ALA A 109 -1.97 -11.05 0.46
N ASP A 110 -2.17 -12.37 0.57
CA ASP A 110 -3.32 -13.12 0.11
C ASP A 110 -4.31 -13.18 1.25
N PHE A 111 -4.98 -12.06 1.46
CA PHE A 111 -6.04 -11.98 2.45
C PHE A 111 -7.39 -12.41 1.86
N ASN A 112 -7.43 -13.58 1.23
CA ASN A 112 -8.68 -14.22 0.82
C ASN A 112 -9.32 -14.98 2.00
N LEU A 113 -9.29 -14.44 3.22
CA LEU A 113 -9.61 -15.21 4.42
C LEU A 113 -11.11 -15.48 4.64
N PHE A 114 -12.01 -15.01 3.77
CA PHE A 114 -13.43 -14.97 4.10
C PHE A 114 -14.32 -15.68 3.08
N GLN A 115 -14.59 -16.95 3.37
CA GLN A 115 -15.66 -17.78 2.77
C GLN A 115 -17.07 -17.17 2.94
N GLN A 116 -17.23 -16.07 3.70
CA GLN A 116 -18.54 -15.51 4.06
C GLN A 116 -18.54 -13.98 4.28
N SER A 117 -17.67 -13.22 3.60
CA SER A 117 -17.85 -11.75 3.57
C SER A 117 -19.13 -11.39 2.79
N ARG A 118 -19.62 -10.14 2.89
CA ARG A 118 -20.85 -9.70 2.20
C ARG A 118 -20.86 -9.98 0.69
N GLN A 119 -19.68 -10.11 0.09
CA GLN A 119 -19.44 -10.58 -1.26
C GLN A 119 -18.29 -11.56 -1.21
N ASP A 120 -18.60 -12.86 -1.22
CA ASP A 120 -17.56 -13.87 -1.32
C ASP A 120 -16.86 -13.74 -2.69
N ILE A 121 -15.69 -13.11 -2.66
CA ILE A 121 -14.85 -12.87 -3.83
C ILE A 121 -13.92 -14.06 -4.11
N GLN A 122 -13.83 -15.07 -3.22
CA GLN A 122 -12.91 -16.20 -3.41
C GLN A 122 -13.23 -17.00 -4.67
N HIS A 123 -14.50 -17.02 -5.06
CA HIS A 123 -14.97 -17.67 -6.28
C HIS A 123 -14.69 -16.88 -7.56
N GLN A 124 -14.19 -15.65 -7.45
CA GLN A 124 -13.83 -14.87 -8.62
C GLN A 124 -12.48 -15.32 -9.15
N ASP A 125 -12.35 -15.45 -10.47
CA ASP A 125 -11.12 -15.93 -11.11
C ASP A 125 -9.90 -15.10 -10.71
N TRP A 126 -10.04 -13.77 -10.57
CA TRP A 126 -8.96 -12.86 -10.16
C TRP A 126 -8.54 -13.00 -8.68
N ALA A 127 -9.36 -13.63 -7.84
CA ALA A 127 -9.03 -13.86 -6.44
C ALA A 127 -8.13 -15.09 -6.26
N HIS A 128 -8.10 -16.02 -7.21
CA HIS A 128 -7.23 -17.20 -7.12
C HIS A 128 -5.74 -16.80 -7.14
N PRO A 129 -4.90 -17.27 -6.21
CA PRO A 129 -3.51 -16.82 -6.08
C PRO A 129 -2.71 -16.94 -7.38
N VAL A 130 -2.83 -18.08 -8.08
CA VAL A 130 -2.16 -18.32 -9.36
C VAL A 130 -2.57 -17.31 -10.44
N HIS A 131 -3.86 -16.98 -10.51
CA HIS A 131 -4.36 -16.02 -11.50
C HIS A 131 -3.93 -14.59 -11.13
N ARG A 132 -3.90 -14.24 -9.85
CA ARG A 132 -3.41 -12.95 -9.35
C ARG A 132 -1.92 -12.78 -9.64
N GLU A 133 -1.11 -13.80 -9.43
CA GLU A 133 0.32 -13.79 -9.75
C GLU A 133 0.53 -13.59 -11.26
N ALA A 134 -0.19 -14.34 -12.10
CA ALA A 134 -0.17 -14.16 -13.54
C ALA A 134 -0.63 -12.76 -13.97
N MET A 135 -1.67 -12.23 -13.32
CA MET A 135 -2.20 -10.89 -13.56
C MET A 135 -1.18 -9.81 -13.19
N ASN A 136 -0.54 -9.93 -12.02
CA ASN A 136 0.53 -9.04 -11.58
C ASN A 136 1.71 -9.04 -12.55
N LEU A 137 2.13 -10.23 -13.02
CA LEU A 137 3.18 -10.34 -14.03
C LEU A 137 2.77 -9.65 -15.33
N TYR A 138 1.57 -9.95 -15.83
CA TYR A 138 1.03 -9.36 -17.05
C TYR A 138 0.98 -7.84 -16.98
N PHE A 139 0.42 -7.27 -15.90
CA PHE A 139 0.35 -5.83 -15.72
C PHE A 139 1.73 -5.21 -15.45
N SER A 140 2.64 -5.90 -14.77
CA SER A 140 4.02 -5.41 -14.61
C SER A 140 4.72 -5.27 -15.96
N ILE A 141 4.55 -6.24 -16.85
CA ILE A 141 5.09 -6.18 -18.22
C ILE A 141 4.42 -5.04 -19.01
N LYS A 142 3.09 -4.95 -18.96
CA LYS A 142 2.33 -3.91 -19.65
C LYS A 142 2.76 -2.51 -19.20
N HIS A 143 2.83 -2.29 -17.89
CA HIS A 143 3.28 -1.02 -17.31
C HIS A 143 4.75 -0.74 -17.59
N ALA A 144 5.63 -1.76 -17.62
CA ALA A 144 7.02 -1.57 -18.04
C ALA A 144 7.11 -1.06 -19.49
N CYS A 145 6.27 -1.57 -20.40
CA CYS A 145 6.21 -1.06 -21.77
C CYS A 145 5.70 0.39 -21.85
N GLU A 146 4.69 0.75 -21.05
CA GLU A 146 4.19 2.13 -20.94
C GLU A 146 5.27 3.05 -20.37
N GLU A 147 5.96 2.60 -19.31
CA GLU A 147 7.04 3.33 -18.66
C GLU A 147 8.21 3.61 -19.60
N LEU A 148 8.55 2.68 -20.51
CA LEU A 148 9.58 2.93 -21.54
C LEU A 148 9.22 4.13 -22.43
N VAL A 149 7.94 4.29 -22.78
CA VAL A 149 7.47 5.42 -23.58
C VAL A 149 7.56 6.71 -22.77
N HIS A 150 7.16 6.68 -21.49
CA HIS A 150 7.24 7.83 -20.60
C HIS A 150 8.69 8.27 -20.35
N LEU A 151 9.59 7.32 -20.07
CA LEU A 151 11.01 7.58 -19.85
C LEU A 151 11.65 8.26 -21.07
N ASN A 152 11.27 7.91 -22.30
CA ASN A 152 11.80 8.58 -23.49
C ASN A 152 11.46 10.09 -23.51
N VAL A 153 10.28 10.47 -23.01
CA VAL A 153 9.87 11.88 -22.88
C VAL A 153 10.61 12.55 -21.73
N GLU A 154 10.67 11.87 -20.57
CA GLU A 154 11.35 12.41 -19.38
C GLU A 154 12.85 12.61 -19.59
N ILE A 155 13.52 11.69 -20.29
CA ILE A 155 14.95 11.83 -20.66
C ILE A 155 15.15 13.12 -21.46
N ARG A 156 14.26 13.43 -22.41
CA ARG A 156 14.33 14.67 -23.19
C ARG A 156 14.10 15.90 -22.31
N HIS A 157 13.09 15.87 -21.43
CA HIS A 157 12.84 16.97 -20.50
C HIS A 157 14.03 17.19 -19.56
N LEU A 158 14.66 16.12 -19.09
CA LEU A 158 15.82 16.18 -18.22
C LEU A 158 17.04 16.80 -18.92
N ILE A 159 17.30 16.42 -20.17
CA ILE A 159 18.36 17.06 -20.99
C ILE A 159 18.04 18.54 -21.21
N SER A 160 16.78 18.87 -21.49
CA SER A 160 16.36 20.25 -21.73
C SER A 160 16.58 21.11 -20.49
N PHE A 161 16.10 20.63 -19.34
CA PHE A 161 16.32 21.24 -18.04
C PHE A 161 17.80 21.46 -17.73
N MET A 162 18.68 20.50 -18.02
CA MET A 162 20.13 20.67 -17.78
C MET A 162 20.77 21.76 -18.64
N VAL A 163 20.35 21.86 -19.92
CA VAL A 163 20.86 22.88 -20.84
C VAL A 163 20.34 24.26 -20.43
N ASP A 164 19.06 24.39 -20.12
CA ASP A 164 18.45 25.63 -19.67
C ASP A 164 19.07 26.10 -18.36
N GLU A 165 19.21 25.18 -17.38
CA GLU A 165 19.88 25.45 -16.11
C GLU A 165 21.33 25.94 -16.35
N HIS A 166 22.07 25.32 -17.27
CA HIS A 166 23.42 25.75 -17.62
C HIS A 166 23.45 27.18 -18.18
N ILE A 167 22.55 27.51 -19.12
CA ILE A 167 22.44 28.84 -19.72
C ILE A 167 22.07 29.88 -18.65
N ASP A 168 21.10 29.57 -17.78
CA ASP A 168 20.64 30.45 -16.71
C ASP A 168 21.75 30.76 -15.71
N TYR A 169 22.51 29.75 -15.26
CA TYR A 169 23.65 29.99 -14.37
C TYR A 169 24.73 30.85 -15.04
N HIS A 170 25.09 30.56 -16.29
CA HIS A 170 26.10 31.34 -17.01
C HIS A 170 25.65 32.80 -17.20
N GLY A 171 24.39 33.02 -17.57
CA GLY A 171 23.79 34.35 -17.67
C GLY A 171 23.79 35.09 -16.33
N ALA A 172 23.34 34.45 -15.26
CA ALA A 172 23.30 35.04 -13.93
C ALA A 172 24.70 35.38 -13.41
N ILE A 173 25.68 34.49 -13.57
CA ILE A 173 27.07 34.73 -13.16
C ILE A 173 27.64 35.94 -13.92
N ALA A 174 27.47 36.00 -15.25
CA ALA A 174 27.94 37.13 -16.05
C ALA A 174 27.31 38.46 -15.63
N LEU A 175 26.00 38.47 -15.33
CA LEU A 175 25.28 39.66 -14.85
C LEU A 175 25.78 40.15 -13.49
N TYR A 176 25.99 39.23 -12.55
CA TYR A 176 26.38 39.58 -11.18
C TYR A 176 27.88 39.76 -10.99
N MET A 177 28.74 39.34 -11.93
CA MET A 177 30.19 39.56 -11.85
C MET A 177 30.57 41.05 -11.69
N ILE A 178 29.79 41.96 -12.28
CA ILE A 178 30.05 43.41 -12.21
C ILE A 178 29.37 44.03 -10.98
N CYS A 179 28.14 43.61 -10.67
CA CYS A 179 27.30 44.25 -9.66
C CYS A 179 27.47 43.67 -8.24
N ASN A 180 27.77 42.37 -8.12
CA ASN A 180 27.88 41.67 -6.84
C ASN A 180 28.74 40.40 -6.95
N LEU A 181 30.03 40.56 -6.65
CA LEU A 181 31.02 39.48 -6.74
C LEU A 181 30.75 38.30 -5.79
N SER A 182 30.23 38.56 -4.59
CA SER A 182 29.99 37.48 -3.62
C SER A 182 28.85 36.56 -4.08
N LEU A 183 27.78 37.14 -4.62
CA LEU A 183 26.68 36.38 -5.21
C LEU A 183 27.14 35.59 -6.44
N ALA A 184 27.92 36.21 -7.33
CA ALA A 184 28.49 35.53 -8.49
C ALA A 184 29.36 34.32 -8.09
N HIS A 185 30.19 34.45 -7.05
CA HIS A 185 30.99 33.35 -6.52
C HIS A 185 30.15 32.20 -5.95
N THR A 186 29.08 32.52 -5.20
CA THR A 186 28.15 31.49 -4.68
C THR A 186 27.45 30.75 -5.82
N LEU A 187 26.97 31.49 -6.84
CA LEU A 187 26.35 30.89 -8.03
C LEU A 187 27.35 29.99 -8.79
N GLN A 188 28.60 30.43 -8.94
CA GLN A 188 29.66 29.62 -9.54
C GLN A 188 29.90 28.31 -8.77
N THR A 189 29.94 28.38 -7.44
CA THR A 189 30.14 27.20 -6.59
C THR A 189 28.98 26.21 -6.72
N GLN A 190 27.75 26.73 -6.71
CA GLN A 190 26.53 25.94 -6.89
C GLN A 190 26.47 25.30 -8.28
N TRP A 191 26.85 26.05 -9.33
CA TRP A 191 26.91 25.55 -10.69
C TRP A 191 27.93 24.42 -10.85
N ILE A 192 29.13 24.54 -10.25
CA ILE A 192 30.14 23.46 -10.27
C ILE A 192 29.57 22.19 -9.64
N TYR A 193 28.88 22.31 -8.50
CA TYR A 193 28.25 21.17 -7.84
C TYR A 193 27.17 20.52 -8.71
N ARG A 194 26.29 21.33 -9.31
CA ARG A 194 25.27 20.87 -10.27
C ARG A 194 25.90 20.18 -11.47
N GLN A 195 27.00 20.70 -11.99
CA GLN A 195 27.66 20.12 -13.14
C GLN A 195 28.28 18.75 -12.84
N CYS A 196 28.81 18.53 -11.64
CA CYS A 196 29.26 17.21 -11.22
C CYS A 196 28.11 16.19 -11.23
N ILE A 197 26.92 16.58 -10.75
CA ILE A 197 25.72 15.72 -10.78
C ILE A 197 25.28 15.48 -12.22
N ASN A 198 25.16 16.53 -13.03
CA ASN A 198 24.72 16.44 -14.41
C ASN A 198 25.66 15.55 -15.24
N ASN A 199 26.98 15.61 -15.01
CA ASN A 199 27.94 14.71 -15.66
C ASN A 199 27.66 13.23 -15.36
N VAL A 200 27.32 12.88 -14.11
CA VAL A 200 26.95 11.50 -13.73
C VAL A 200 25.65 11.09 -14.40
N ILE A 201 24.66 11.98 -14.44
CA ILE A 201 23.37 11.69 -15.09
C ILE A 201 23.57 11.50 -16.59
N VAL A 202 24.29 12.38 -17.27
CA VAL A 202 24.61 12.27 -18.70
C VAL A 202 25.34 10.96 -18.99
N SER A 203 26.31 10.56 -18.17
CA SER A 203 26.96 9.26 -18.33
C SER A 203 25.98 8.09 -18.25
N ARG A 204 24.99 8.14 -17.35
CA ARG A 204 23.94 7.10 -17.25
C ARG A 204 22.97 7.13 -18.43
N LEU A 205 22.62 8.32 -18.92
CA LEU A 205 21.76 8.48 -20.09
C LEU A 205 22.44 7.93 -21.35
N LEU A 206 23.75 8.14 -21.50
CA LEU A 206 24.54 7.54 -22.58
C LEU A 206 24.52 6.02 -22.50
N GLN A 207 24.81 5.45 -21.32
CA GLN A 207 24.71 3.99 -21.11
C GLN A 207 23.31 3.45 -21.41
N THR A 208 22.26 4.20 -21.05
CA THR A 208 20.86 3.82 -21.34
C THR A 208 20.59 3.80 -22.83
N SER A 209 21.15 4.74 -23.59
CA SER A 209 20.99 4.80 -25.05
C SER A 209 21.69 3.67 -25.80
N GLU A 210 22.68 3.02 -25.18
CA GLU A 210 23.38 1.85 -25.74
C GLU A 210 22.62 0.53 -25.54
N LEU A 211 21.54 0.54 -24.75
CA LEU A 211 20.74 -0.67 -24.49
C LEU A 211 19.96 -1.11 -25.72
N SER A 212 19.91 -2.41 -25.96
CA SER A 212 19.10 -3.01 -27.03
C SER A 212 17.61 -2.76 -26.74
N GLY A 213 16.97 -1.91 -27.55
CA GLY A 213 15.56 -1.53 -27.39
C GLY A 213 15.33 -0.08 -26.98
N PHE A 214 16.38 0.72 -26.79
CA PHE A 214 16.23 2.16 -26.62
C PHE A 214 15.66 2.80 -27.91
N THR A 215 14.58 3.56 -27.76
CA THR A 215 13.87 4.25 -28.86
C THR A 215 13.80 5.76 -28.67
N GLY A 216 14.33 6.28 -27.56
CA GLY A 216 14.37 7.70 -27.25
C GLY A 216 15.41 8.46 -28.05
N LEU A 217 15.41 9.78 -27.89
CA LEU A 217 16.39 10.68 -28.50
C LEU A 217 17.09 11.47 -27.39
N LEU A 218 18.43 11.42 -27.36
CA LEU A 218 19.26 12.24 -26.48
C LEU A 218 19.48 13.61 -27.11
N GLN A 219 18.41 14.39 -27.24
CA GLN A 219 18.45 15.73 -27.82
C GLN A 219 17.79 16.73 -26.88
N HIS A 220 18.28 17.96 -26.92
CA HIS A 220 17.60 19.09 -26.29
C HIS A 220 16.24 19.30 -26.98
N GLY A 221 15.17 19.27 -26.20
CA GLY A 221 13.82 19.57 -26.69
C GLY A 221 13.65 21.08 -26.80
N ILE A 222 12.93 21.52 -27.84
CA ILE A 222 12.42 22.90 -27.95
C ILE A 222 11.19 23.04 -27.06
#